data_AF-A0A848JZ41-F1
#
_entry.id   AF-A0A848JZ41-F1
#
_cell.length_a   1.000
_cell.length_b   1.000
_cell.length_c   1.000
_cell.angle_alpha   90.00
_cell.angle_beta   90.00
_cell.angle_gamma   90.00
#
_symmetry.space_group_name_H-M   'P 1'
#
loop_
_entity.id
_entity.type
_entity.pdbx_description
1 polymer ?
#
loop_
_entity_poly.entity_id
_entity_poly.type
_entity_poly.pdbx_seq_one_letter_code
_entity_poly.pdbx_strand_id
1 'polypeptide(L)'
;MKRLTTEEKRRIIRDLRIETAPARWTGAYIHERLVEAFLVLARLPGRLGPDRVRGMLGGLALPEPEGTGQGLAGERRMNRPPPSPAQISRMDRAFEWCGLYLAEDEEARRSLLLWSHGKAHGRKVAAILGQAGLTRSDFDAARRRGALAIAVCLDREGRPID
;
A
#
# COMPACT_ATOMS: atom_id res chain seq x y z
N MET A 1 -0.93 -21.55 -13.97
CA MET A 1 -1.24 -20.51 -12.95
C MET A 1 -2.74 -20.50 -12.68
N LYS A 2 -3.20 -20.96 -11.50
CA LYS A 2 -4.63 -20.94 -11.14
C LYS A 2 -5.07 -19.51 -10.83
N ARG A 3 -6.11 -19.02 -11.53
CA ARG A 3 -6.74 -17.72 -11.25
C ARG A 3 -7.58 -17.84 -9.99
N LEU A 4 -7.33 -16.95 -9.01
CA LEU A 4 -8.13 -16.87 -7.79
C LEU A 4 -9.59 -16.52 -8.13
N THR A 5 -10.50 -17.30 -7.56
CA THR A 5 -11.94 -17.19 -7.72
C THR A 5 -12.48 -15.92 -7.06
N THR A 6 -13.67 -15.49 -7.47
CA THR A 6 -14.34 -14.29 -6.93
C THR A 6 -14.61 -14.42 -5.43
N GLU A 7 -14.87 -15.63 -4.93
CA GLU A 7 -15.03 -15.91 -3.51
C GLU A 7 -13.71 -15.85 -2.73
N GLU A 8 -12.62 -16.39 -3.28
CA GLU A 8 -11.29 -16.26 -2.64
C GLU A 8 -10.85 -14.80 -2.55
N LYS A 9 -11.14 -14.00 -3.58
CA LYS A 9 -10.90 -12.55 -3.54
C LYS A 9 -11.77 -11.84 -2.52
N ARG A 10 -13.06 -12.21 -2.41
CA ARG A 10 -13.95 -11.67 -1.37
C ARG A 10 -13.54 -12.10 0.02
N ARG A 11 -13.01 -13.31 0.19
CA ARG A 11 -12.44 -13.80 1.45
C ARG A 11 -11.18 -13.02 1.80
N ILE A 12 -10.25 -12.85 0.88
CA ILE A 12 -9.06 -12.00 1.07
C ILE A 12 -9.44 -10.55 1.39
N ILE A 13 -10.49 -9.99 0.75
CA ILE A 13 -10.99 -8.64 1.05
C ILE A 13 -11.70 -8.59 2.41
N ARG A 14 -12.40 -9.66 2.82
CA ARG A 14 -13.04 -9.78 4.13
C ARG A 14 -12.00 -9.93 5.24
N ASP A 15 -10.95 -10.70 5.00
CA ASP A 15 -9.80 -10.90 5.89
C ASP A 15 -8.86 -9.65 5.89
N LEU A 16 -9.00 -8.78 4.90
CA LEU A 16 -8.41 -7.42 4.87
C LEU A 16 -9.29 -6.39 5.59
N ARG A 17 -10.45 -6.77 6.15
CA ARG A 17 -11.01 -5.97 7.24
C ARG A 17 -9.99 -6.05 8.35
N ILE A 18 -9.44 -4.91 8.70
CA ILE A 18 -8.72 -4.70 9.94
C ILE A 18 -9.61 -5.24 11.07
N GLU A 19 -9.38 -6.48 11.49
CA GLU A 19 -10.35 -7.26 12.27
C GLU A 19 -10.47 -6.75 13.71
N THR A 20 -9.60 -5.84 14.13
CA THR A 20 -9.80 -4.90 15.24
C THR A 20 -8.59 -3.96 15.26
N ALA A 21 -8.82 -2.67 15.52
CA ALA A 21 -7.71 -1.75 15.77
C ALA A 21 -6.90 -2.27 16.98
N PRO A 22 -5.56 -2.37 16.89
CA PRO A 22 -4.74 -2.78 18.03
C PRO A 22 -4.82 -1.73 19.14
N ALA A 23 -4.43 -2.10 20.37
CA ALA A 23 -4.37 -1.16 21.49
C ALA A 23 -3.22 -0.13 21.35
N ARG A 24 -2.23 -0.41 20.50
CA ARG A 24 -1.06 0.45 20.23
C ARG A 24 -0.66 0.38 18.77
N TRP A 25 0.04 1.38 18.26
CA TRP A 25 0.62 1.33 16.93
C TRP A 25 1.63 0.20 16.83
N THR A 26 1.52 -0.63 15.79
CA THR A 26 2.48 -1.71 15.51
C THR A 26 2.91 -1.68 14.06
N GLY A 27 4.12 -2.14 13.76
CA GLY A 27 4.59 -2.24 12.38
C GLY A 27 3.69 -3.13 11.50
N ALA A 28 3.07 -4.17 12.07
CA ALA A 28 2.07 -4.98 11.37
C ALA A 28 0.85 -4.15 10.95
N TYR A 29 0.33 -3.32 11.86
CA TYR A 29 -0.79 -2.43 11.57
C TYR A 29 -0.44 -1.35 10.53
N ILE A 30 0.78 -0.79 10.58
CA ILE A 30 1.26 0.15 9.56
C ILE A 30 1.27 -0.50 8.17
N HIS A 31 1.70 -1.76 8.07
CA HIS A 31 1.62 -2.50 6.80
C HIS A 31 0.19 -2.60 6.29
N GLU A 32 -0.78 -2.95 7.14
CA GLU A 32 -2.19 -3.06 6.76
C GLU A 32 -2.75 -1.72 6.29
N ARG A 33 -2.46 -0.64 7.03
CA ARG A 33 -2.93 0.71 6.69
C ARG A 33 -2.38 1.21 5.37
N LEU A 34 -1.11 0.92 5.06
CA LEU A 34 -0.52 1.26 3.77
C LEU A 34 -1.07 0.40 2.61
N VAL A 35 -1.36 -0.87 2.84
CA VAL A 35 -2.04 -1.71 1.85
C VAL A 35 -3.46 -1.19 1.58
N GLU A 36 -4.22 -0.84 2.61
CA GLU A 36 -5.53 -0.19 2.47
C GLU A 36 -5.41 1.12 1.68
N ALA A 37 -4.40 1.95 1.97
CA ALA A 37 -4.17 3.21 1.27
C ALA A 37 -4.00 3.00 -0.25
N PHE A 38 -3.21 2.01 -0.68
CA PHE A 38 -3.07 1.69 -2.10
C PHE A 38 -4.37 1.11 -2.72
N LEU A 39 -5.14 0.33 -1.96
CA LEU A 39 -6.45 -0.16 -2.42
C LEU A 39 -7.47 0.96 -2.60
N VAL A 40 -7.45 1.97 -1.72
CA VAL A 40 -8.27 3.19 -1.83
C VAL A 40 -7.84 4.03 -3.02
N LEU A 41 -6.53 4.26 -3.18
CA LEU A 41 -5.95 4.97 -4.31
C LEU A 41 -6.38 4.37 -5.65
N ALA A 42 -6.38 3.04 -5.76
CA ALA A 42 -6.79 2.32 -6.97
C ALA A 42 -8.26 2.51 -7.35
N ARG A 43 -9.10 2.98 -6.42
CA ARG A 43 -10.53 3.29 -6.61
C ARG A 43 -10.79 4.76 -6.89
N LEU A 44 -9.80 5.64 -6.75
CA LEU A 44 -9.97 7.06 -7.05
C LEU A 44 -10.08 7.30 -8.57
N PRO A 45 -10.96 8.22 -9.01
CA PRO A 45 -11.10 8.56 -10.42
C PRO A 45 -9.91 9.39 -10.95
N GLY A 46 -9.50 9.14 -12.20
CA GLY A 46 -8.65 10.04 -13.00
C GLY A 46 -7.21 10.26 -12.52
N ARG A 47 -6.72 11.52 -12.69
CA ARG A 47 -5.35 12.03 -12.38
C ARG A 47 -4.94 11.93 -10.91
N LEU A 48 -5.87 11.62 -10.01
CA LEU A 48 -5.61 11.43 -8.57
C LEU A 48 -5.15 10.00 -8.22
N GLY A 49 -5.10 9.11 -9.21
CA GLY A 49 -4.70 7.71 -9.08
C GLY A 49 -3.16 7.49 -9.01
N PRO A 50 -2.63 6.39 -9.58
CA PRO A 50 -1.23 5.95 -9.43
C PRO A 50 -0.15 7.01 -9.69
N ASP A 51 -0.44 8.01 -10.53
CA ASP A 51 0.48 9.10 -10.85
C ASP A 51 0.81 9.99 -9.63
N ARG A 52 -0.10 10.13 -8.65
CA ARG A 52 0.15 10.88 -7.40
C ARG A 52 1.29 10.27 -6.58
N VAL A 53 1.51 8.96 -6.67
CA VAL A 53 2.48 8.22 -5.86
C VAL A 53 3.79 7.97 -6.61
N ARG A 54 3.87 8.31 -7.91
CA ARG A 54 5.08 8.13 -8.72
C ARG A 54 6.27 8.92 -8.16
N GLY A 55 6.03 10.13 -7.63
CA GLY A 55 7.05 10.92 -6.93
C GLY A 55 7.47 10.32 -5.59
N MET A 56 6.51 9.78 -4.82
CA MET A 56 6.79 9.14 -3.53
C MET A 56 7.57 7.82 -3.64
N LEU A 57 7.45 7.13 -4.78
CA LEU A 57 8.14 5.88 -5.08
C LEU A 57 9.53 6.09 -5.71
N GLY A 58 10.05 7.33 -5.72
CA GLY A 58 11.38 7.65 -6.24
C GLY A 58 11.49 7.50 -7.76
N GLY A 59 10.43 7.86 -8.50
CA GLY A 59 10.45 7.81 -9.98
C GLY A 59 10.42 6.40 -10.57
N LEU A 60 10.28 5.35 -9.74
CA LEU A 60 10.01 4.00 -10.22
C LEU A 60 8.74 4.02 -11.06
N ALA A 61 8.88 3.63 -12.33
CA ALA A 61 7.75 3.27 -13.16
C ALA A 61 7.03 2.12 -12.46
N LEU A 62 5.92 2.44 -11.79
CA LEU A 62 4.99 1.43 -11.31
C LEU A 62 4.63 0.61 -12.55
N PRO A 63 4.91 -0.70 -12.57
CA PRO A 63 4.52 -1.47 -13.72
C PRO A 63 3.00 -1.40 -13.77
N GLU A 64 2.47 -1.13 -14.95
CA GLU A 64 1.04 -1.23 -15.18
C GLU A 64 0.56 -2.61 -14.70
N PRO A 65 -0.56 -2.69 -13.95
CA PRO A 65 -1.10 -3.99 -13.56
C PRO A 65 -1.34 -4.84 -14.82
N GLU A 66 -0.76 -6.04 -14.90
CA GLU A 66 -1.00 -6.95 -16.03
C GLU A 66 -2.51 -7.16 -16.20
N GLY A 67 -3.08 -6.52 -17.24
CA GLY A 67 -4.53 -6.39 -17.44
C GLY A 67 -5.05 -4.97 -17.70
N THR A 68 -4.23 -3.90 -17.61
CA THR A 68 -4.56 -2.55 -18.11
C THR A 68 -4.41 -2.45 -19.64
N GLY A 69 -5.03 -3.37 -20.38
CA GLY A 69 -5.51 -3.03 -21.71
C GLY A 69 -6.54 -1.92 -21.54
N GLN A 70 -6.38 -0.79 -22.25
CA GLN A 70 -7.18 0.44 -22.13
C GLN A 70 -8.71 0.24 -22.13
N GLY A 71 -9.23 -0.91 -22.58
CA GLY A 71 -10.66 -1.25 -22.54
C GLY A 71 -11.19 -1.88 -21.24
N LEU A 72 -10.45 -2.76 -20.57
CA LEU A 72 -11.01 -3.61 -19.48
C LEU A 72 -10.79 -3.05 -18.06
N ALA A 73 -9.81 -2.18 -17.88
CA ALA A 73 -9.54 -1.54 -16.59
C ALA A 73 -10.56 -0.45 -16.25
N GLY A 74 -11.11 0.24 -17.26
CA GLY A 74 -12.21 1.19 -17.09
C GLY A 74 -13.46 0.51 -16.54
N GLU A 75 -13.89 -0.58 -17.17
CA GLU A 75 -15.10 -1.33 -16.78
C GLU A 75 -15.02 -1.93 -15.37
N ARG A 76 -13.85 -2.47 -14.98
CA ARG A 76 -13.66 -3.00 -13.61
C ARG A 76 -13.57 -1.92 -12.54
N ARG A 77 -13.10 -0.72 -12.88
CA ARG A 77 -13.09 0.45 -11.98
C ARG A 77 -14.50 1.01 -11.77
N MET A 78 -15.34 1.02 -12.83
CA MET A 78 -16.71 1.53 -12.78
C MET A 78 -17.65 0.74 -11.84
N ASN A 79 -17.38 -0.54 -11.60
CA ASN A 79 -18.23 -1.40 -10.75
C ASN A 79 -17.85 -1.43 -9.26
N ARG A 80 -16.83 -0.68 -8.83
CA ARG A 80 -16.51 -0.55 -7.39
C ARG A 80 -17.04 0.78 -6.88
N PRO A 81 -17.73 0.81 -5.73
CA PRO A 81 -18.17 2.07 -5.16
C PRO A 81 -16.94 2.96 -4.89
N PRO A 82 -17.05 4.27 -5.13
CA PRO A 82 -15.98 5.21 -4.82
C PRO A 82 -15.61 5.14 -3.33
N PRO A 83 -14.36 5.45 -2.96
CA PRO A 83 -13.97 5.49 -1.55
C PRO A 83 -14.73 6.57 -0.80
N SER A 84 -15.09 6.28 0.45
CA SER A 84 -15.72 7.28 1.32
C SER A 84 -14.71 8.37 1.72
N PRO A 85 -15.17 9.56 2.14
CA PRO A 85 -14.28 10.60 2.64
C PRO A 85 -13.35 10.11 3.75
N ALA A 86 -13.87 9.31 4.69
CA ALA A 86 -13.06 8.71 5.76
C ALA A 86 -11.95 7.78 5.23
N GLN A 87 -12.23 6.98 4.19
CA GLN A 87 -11.23 6.15 3.53
C GLN A 87 -10.13 6.98 2.86
N ILE A 88 -10.50 8.10 2.22
CA ILE A 88 -9.56 9.02 1.58
C ILE A 88 -8.68 9.69 2.64
N SER A 89 -9.27 10.23 3.71
CA SER A 89 -8.51 10.85 4.80
C SER A 89 -7.56 9.87 5.51
N ARG A 90 -7.96 8.59 5.64
CA ARG A 90 -7.09 7.52 6.15
C ARG A 90 -5.97 7.16 5.18
N MET A 91 -6.22 7.17 3.88
CA MET A 91 -5.22 6.96 2.85
C MET A 91 -4.18 8.09 2.85
N ASP A 92 -4.62 9.36 2.83
CA ASP A 92 -3.74 10.52 2.81
C ASP A 92 -2.81 10.52 4.04
N ARG A 93 -3.35 10.29 5.23
CA ARG A 93 -2.54 10.17 6.47
C ARG A 93 -1.51 9.05 6.41
N ALA A 94 -1.90 7.88 5.90
CA ALA A 94 -0.96 6.76 5.79
C ALA A 94 0.23 7.09 4.87
N PHE A 95 -0.01 7.82 3.77
CA PHE A 95 1.04 8.28 2.88
C PHE A 95 1.88 9.41 3.47
N GLU A 96 1.27 10.32 4.23
CA GLU A 96 1.94 11.39 4.95
C GLU A 96 2.98 10.83 5.95
N TRP A 97 2.65 9.76 6.69
CA TRP A 97 3.57 9.12 7.63
C TRP A 97 4.89 8.70 6.98
N CYS A 98 4.85 8.20 5.75
CA CYS A 98 6.05 7.83 5.00
C CYS A 98 6.92 9.04 4.66
N GLY A 99 6.31 10.19 4.37
CA GLY A 99 7.04 11.44 4.13
C GLY A 99 7.63 12.03 5.40
N LEU A 100 6.87 12.03 6.49
CA LEU A 100 7.28 12.64 7.76
C LEU A 100 8.32 11.80 8.51
N TYR A 101 8.06 10.51 8.70
CA TYR A 101 8.85 9.67 9.61
C TYR A 101 9.97 8.89 8.92
N LEU A 102 9.93 8.79 7.59
CA LEU A 102 10.94 8.13 6.77
C LEU A 102 11.57 9.10 5.76
N ALA A 103 11.63 10.41 6.10
CA ALA A 103 12.26 11.42 5.26
C ALA A 103 13.73 11.07 4.97
N GLU A 104 14.46 10.69 6.03
CA GLU A 104 15.90 10.41 6.03
C GLU A 104 16.26 8.95 5.72
N ASP A 105 15.30 8.01 5.81
CA ASP A 105 15.50 6.59 5.48
C ASP A 105 14.78 6.26 4.17
N GLU A 106 15.37 6.72 3.06
CA GLU A 106 14.81 6.53 1.72
C GLU A 106 14.65 5.05 1.36
N GLU A 107 15.58 4.20 1.79
CA GLU A 107 15.53 2.75 1.54
C GLU A 107 14.32 2.11 2.22
N ALA A 108 14.09 2.41 3.50
CA ALA A 108 12.94 1.92 4.24
C ALA A 108 11.63 2.45 3.66
N ARG A 109 11.57 3.76 3.34
CA ARG A 109 10.42 4.38 2.69
C ARG A 109 10.08 3.67 1.37
N ARG A 110 11.08 3.49 0.50
CA ARG A 110 10.93 2.84 -0.80
C ARG A 110 10.49 1.39 -0.67
N SER A 111 11.15 0.61 0.18
CA SER A 111 10.86 -0.82 0.37
C SER A 111 9.45 -1.02 0.93
N LEU A 112 9.03 -0.18 1.89
CA LEU A 112 7.71 -0.23 2.50
C LEU A 112 6.59 0.14 1.50
N LEU A 113 6.77 1.19 0.72
CA LEU A 113 5.79 1.61 -0.29
C LEU A 113 5.69 0.59 -1.44
N LEU A 114 6.81 0.07 -1.94
CA LEU A 114 6.83 -0.96 -2.98
C LEU A 114 6.15 -2.25 -2.53
N TRP A 115 6.44 -2.70 -1.31
CA TRP A 115 5.79 -3.88 -0.74
C TRP A 115 4.28 -3.67 -0.62
N SER A 116 3.85 -2.52 -0.10
CA SER A 116 2.43 -2.20 0.13
C SER A 116 1.66 -2.14 -1.19
N HIS A 117 2.21 -1.46 -2.20
CA HIS A 117 1.66 -1.44 -3.56
C HIS A 117 1.57 -2.85 -4.14
N GLY A 118 2.66 -3.62 -4.04
CA GLY A 118 2.71 -5.00 -4.51
C GLY A 118 1.63 -5.88 -3.89
N LYS A 119 1.44 -5.78 -2.58
CA LYS A 119 0.41 -6.52 -1.84
C LYS A 119 -1.00 -6.10 -2.24
N ALA A 120 -1.29 -4.80 -2.33
CA ALA A 120 -2.60 -4.28 -2.74
C ALA A 120 -3.03 -4.79 -4.13
N HIS A 121 -2.07 -4.98 -5.04
CA HIS A 121 -2.32 -5.42 -6.41
C HIS A 121 -2.03 -6.91 -6.67
N GLY A 122 -1.75 -7.71 -5.63
CA GLY A 122 -1.51 -9.15 -5.77
C GLY A 122 -0.22 -9.51 -6.50
N ARG A 123 0.78 -8.62 -6.52
CA ARG A 123 2.09 -8.86 -7.14
C ARG A 123 2.96 -9.73 -6.25
N LYS A 124 3.78 -10.58 -6.88
CA LYS A 124 4.80 -11.37 -6.17
C LYS A 124 5.98 -10.47 -5.78
N VAL A 125 6.45 -10.60 -4.54
CA VAL A 125 7.62 -9.87 -4.03
C VAL A 125 8.84 -10.06 -4.93
N ALA A 126 9.06 -11.26 -5.47
CA ALA A 126 10.16 -11.53 -6.40
C ALA A 126 10.15 -10.62 -7.66
N ALA A 127 8.97 -10.30 -8.19
CA ALA A 127 8.86 -9.39 -9.34
C ALA A 127 9.23 -7.94 -8.97
N ILE A 128 8.89 -7.53 -7.75
CA ILE A 128 9.23 -6.21 -7.20
C ILE A 128 10.75 -6.09 -7.00
N LEU A 129 11.36 -7.13 -6.42
CA LEU A 129 12.79 -7.19 -6.16
C LEU A 129 13.62 -7.16 -7.46
N GLY A 130 13.20 -7.94 -8.46
CA GLY A 130 13.87 -7.99 -9.77
C GLY A 130 13.88 -6.64 -10.50
N GLN A 131 12.87 -5.80 -10.28
CA GLN A 131 12.80 -4.46 -10.85
C GLN A 131 13.57 -3.41 -10.03
N ALA A 132 13.74 -3.64 -8.72
CA ALA A 132 14.40 -2.70 -7.82
C ALA A 132 15.90 -2.96 -7.68
N GLY A 133 16.42 -4.10 -8.15
CA GLY A 133 17.83 -4.48 -7.97
C GLY A 133 18.19 -4.81 -6.52
N LEU A 134 17.20 -5.16 -5.68
CA LEU A 134 17.37 -5.39 -4.24
C LEU A 134 17.40 -6.88 -3.92
N THR A 135 18.18 -7.25 -2.90
CA THR A 135 18.07 -8.60 -2.31
C THR A 135 16.78 -8.70 -1.50
N ARG A 136 16.26 -9.92 -1.36
CA ARG A 136 15.06 -10.15 -0.55
C ARG A 136 15.28 -9.80 0.92
N SER A 137 16.47 -10.09 1.44
CA SER A 137 16.80 -9.86 2.85
C SER A 137 16.80 -8.37 3.18
N ASP A 138 17.52 -7.58 2.38
CA ASP A 138 17.64 -6.13 2.61
C ASP A 138 16.29 -5.43 2.46
N PHE A 139 15.52 -5.81 1.43
CA PHE A 139 14.17 -5.30 1.23
C PHE A 139 13.24 -5.62 2.40
N ASP A 140 13.24 -6.86 2.90
CA ASP A 140 12.39 -7.24 4.04
C ASP A 140 12.84 -6.55 5.34
N ALA A 141 14.14 -6.37 5.54
CA ALA A 141 14.70 -5.65 6.68
C ALA A 141 14.33 -4.16 6.64
N ALA A 142 14.57 -3.48 5.52
CA ALA A 142 14.24 -2.07 5.32
C ALA A 142 12.74 -1.81 5.46
N ARG A 143 11.89 -2.69 4.88
CA ARG A 143 10.43 -2.63 5.05
C ARG A 143 10.02 -2.71 6.53
N ARG A 144 10.51 -3.72 7.25
CA ARG A 144 10.15 -3.92 8.67
C ARG A 144 10.62 -2.76 9.54
N ARG A 145 11.84 -2.28 9.29
CA ARG A 145 12.42 -1.09 9.95
C ARG A 145 11.54 0.14 9.74
N GLY A 146 11.15 0.42 8.49
CA GLY A 146 10.29 1.56 8.17
C GLY A 146 8.93 1.49 8.85
N ALA A 147 8.28 0.33 8.82
CA ALA A 147 6.98 0.15 9.46
C ALA A 147 7.06 0.30 11.00
N LEU A 148 8.14 -0.20 11.61
CA LEU A 148 8.38 -0.06 13.04
C LEU A 148 8.67 1.40 13.42
N ALA A 149 9.48 2.12 12.63
CA ALA A 149 9.81 3.52 12.88
C ALA A 149 8.57 4.41 12.85
N ILE A 150 7.68 4.22 11.87
CA ILE A 150 6.39 4.91 11.81
C ILE A 150 5.55 4.60 13.06
N ALA A 151 5.44 3.31 13.42
CA ALA A 151 4.64 2.91 14.57
C ALA A 151 5.13 3.56 15.88
N VAL A 152 6.45 3.56 16.11
CA VAL A 152 7.07 4.20 17.29
C VAL A 152 6.81 5.71 17.30
N CYS A 153 6.91 6.39 16.16
CA CYS A 153 6.66 7.83 16.09
C CYS A 153 5.19 8.16 16.40
N LEU A 154 4.25 7.41 15.84
CA LEU A 154 2.81 7.61 16.09
C LEU A 154 2.42 7.32 17.55
N ASP A 155 3.00 6.29 18.16
CA ASP A 155 2.79 5.95 19.57
C ASP A 155 3.35 7.05 20.49
N ARG A 156 4.57 7.55 20.19
CA ARG A 156 5.20 8.66 20.92
C ARG A 156 4.40 9.96 20.83
N GLU A 157 3.75 10.20 19.69
CA GLU A 157 2.86 11.37 19.49
C GLU A 157 1.48 11.20 20.12
N GLY A 158 1.14 10.01 20.66
CA GLY A 158 -0.17 9.73 21.22
C GLY A 158 -1.29 9.77 20.18
N ARG A 159 -1.00 9.48 18.91
CA ARG A 159 -2.01 9.53 17.85
C ARG A 159 -3.06 8.44 18.06
N PRO A 160 -4.37 8.74 17.93
CA PRO A 160 -5.42 7.73 18.04
C PRO A 160 -5.33 6.74 16.87
N ILE A 161 -5.63 5.47 17.15
CA ILE A 161 -5.62 4.39 16.16
C ILE A 161 -6.97 4.35 15.43
N ASP A 162 -6.94 4.37 14.10
CA ASP A 162 -8.13 4.56 13.25
C ASP A 162 -8.15 3.81 11.90
#